data_AF-A0A5B0RBZ6-F1
#
_entry.id   AF-A0A5B0RBZ6-F1
#
_cell.length_a   1.000
_cell.length_b   1.000
_cell.length_c   1.000
_cell.angle_alpha   90.00
_cell.angle_beta   90.00
_cell.angle_gamma   90.00
#
_symmetry.space_group_name_H-M   'P 1'
#
loop_
_entity.id
_entity.type
_entity.pdbx_description
1 polymer ?
#
loop_
_entity_poly.entity_id
_entity_poly.type
_entity_poly.pdbx_seq_one_letter_code
_entity_poly.pdbx_strand_id
1 'polypeptide(L)'
;MNHTQIVSFVSRFEGEVRAAKKLGKPYHFSETNSATCGGHGISGTFGAALWLIDYVFQALLLGVNRLYFHQGTINHSPYSFWNATQVSPTYYGAYFVSLALRGATELSRLPSSRPEVAVYGLWKCGRLVRLVIYHSEFRGPDSPARSPEPVEIHGLPPDVLRVRLLRLAAQHAFVSATGMLSPDHVSLGNGFFDNRDCTFRSPPLYQTLPVPSGPLLLHISPSQAIIIELVSEIPAPFC
;
A
#
# COMPACT_ATOMS: atom_id res chain seq x y z
N MET A 1 8.47 -7.98 -5.17
CA MET A 1 7.67 -7.43 -4.05
C MET A 1 7.93 -8.15 -2.72
N ASN A 2 9.12 -8.69 -2.46
CA ASN A 2 9.40 -9.39 -1.19
C ASN A 2 9.68 -8.36 -0.08
N HIS A 3 8.93 -8.41 1.02
CA HIS A 3 9.00 -7.40 2.09
C HIS A 3 10.42 -7.27 2.68
N THR A 4 11.06 -8.38 3.04
CA THR A 4 12.41 -8.39 3.60
C THR A 4 13.44 -7.77 2.65
N GLN A 5 13.32 -8.04 1.34
CA GLN A 5 14.20 -7.43 0.33
C GLN A 5 13.95 -5.93 0.19
N ILE A 6 12.70 -5.46 0.30
CA ILE A 6 12.36 -4.04 0.24
C ILE A 6 12.94 -3.29 1.45
N VAL A 7 12.76 -3.85 2.66
CA VAL A 7 13.35 -3.32 3.90
C VAL A 7 14.88 -3.20 3.75
N SER A 8 15.53 -4.27 3.29
CA SER A 8 16.99 -4.30 3.07
C SER A 8 17.45 -3.31 2.00
N PHE A 9 16.69 -3.15 0.93
CA PHE A 9 17.01 -2.18 -0.13
C PHE A 9 16.94 -0.75 0.39
N VAL A 10 15.87 -0.40 1.12
CA VAL A 10 15.67 0.95 1.64
C VAL A 10 16.69 1.30 2.73
N SER A 11 17.07 0.35 3.59
CA SER A 11 18.04 0.61 4.68
C SER A 11 19.43 1.06 4.19
N ARG A 12 19.77 0.81 2.92
CA ARG A 12 21.02 1.30 2.32
C ARG A 12 21.13 2.83 2.32
N PHE A 13 20.01 3.55 2.38
CA PHE A 13 19.97 5.02 2.39
C PHE A 13 20.04 5.62 3.81
N GLU A 14 20.23 4.80 4.84
CA GLU A 14 20.24 5.27 6.24
C GLU A 14 21.37 6.26 6.52
N GLY A 15 22.52 6.12 5.83
CA GLY A 15 23.65 7.05 5.95
C GLY A 15 23.27 8.47 5.52
N GLU A 16 22.64 8.60 4.38
CA GLU A 16 22.20 9.84 3.76
C GLU A 16 21.07 10.49 4.57
N VAL A 17 20.09 9.69 5.02
CA VAL A 17 19.02 10.17 5.91
C VAL A 17 19.60 10.73 7.21
N ARG A 18 20.54 10.02 7.84
CA ARG A 18 21.22 10.49 9.06
C ARG A 18 22.01 11.76 8.81
N ALA A 19 22.73 11.85 7.69
CA ALA A 19 23.50 13.03 7.32
C ALA A 19 22.61 14.27 7.15
N ALA A 20 21.50 14.14 6.41
CA ALA A 20 20.54 15.21 6.23
C ALA A 20 19.89 15.64 7.57
N LYS A 21 19.49 14.66 8.40
CA LYS A 21 18.90 14.91 9.72
C LYS A 21 19.85 15.67 10.66
N LYS A 22 21.15 15.34 10.67
CA LYS A 22 22.16 16.07 11.46
C LYS A 22 22.28 17.55 11.08
N LEU A 23 21.96 17.88 9.84
CA LEU A 23 21.97 19.25 9.31
C LEU A 23 20.58 19.93 9.40
N GLY A 24 19.58 19.26 9.99
CA GLY A 24 18.20 19.76 10.03
C GLY A 24 17.58 19.95 8.64
N LYS A 25 18.04 19.17 7.64
CA LYS A 25 17.54 19.23 6.26
C LYS A 25 16.66 18.03 5.94
N PRO A 26 15.60 18.20 5.13
CA PRO A 26 14.82 17.09 4.66
C PRO A 26 15.63 16.23 3.68
N TYR A 27 15.33 14.94 3.63
CA TYR A 27 15.89 14.01 2.65
C TYR A 27 14.78 13.47 1.77
N HIS A 28 15.02 13.44 0.46
CA HIS A 28 14.01 13.07 -0.54
C HIS A 28 14.59 12.05 -1.50
N PHE A 29 13.79 11.07 -1.88
CA PHE A 29 14.04 10.30 -3.10
C PHE A 29 13.50 11.11 -4.27
N SER A 30 14.36 11.95 -4.87
CA SER A 30 14.01 12.85 -5.97
C SER A 30 13.73 12.15 -7.30
N GLU A 31 14.16 10.90 -7.43
CA GLU A 31 13.77 9.98 -8.49
C GLU A 31 13.79 8.56 -7.94
N THR A 32 12.68 7.83 -8.07
CA THR A 32 12.62 6.43 -7.67
C THR A 32 11.58 5.66 -8.48
N ASN A 33 11.81 4.34 -8.65
CA ASN A 33 10.81 3.41 -9.16
C ASN A 33 11.18 1.94 -8.91
N SER A 34 10.33 1.02 -9.37
CA SER A 34 10.50 -0.44 -9.23
C SER A 34 11.71 -1.00 -9.98
N ALA A 35 12.09 -0.39 -11.11
CA ALA A 35 13.25 -0.77 -11.90
C ALA A 35 13.74 0.39 -12.78
N THR A 36 15.00 0.30 -13.20
CA THR A 36 15.64 1.25 -14.11
C THR A 36 15.18 1.06 -15.57
N CYS A 37 15.55 1.99 -16.45
CA CYS A 37 15.36 1.87 -17.91
C CYS A 37 13.90 1.63 -18.35
N GLY A 38 12.95 2.34 -17.73
CA GLY A 38 11.51 2.21 -18.04
C GLY A 38 10.81 1.05 -17.32
N GLY A 39 11.55 0.07 -16.79
CA GLY A 39 10.98 -0.99 -15.96
C GLY A 39 10.22 -2.08 -16.72
N HIS A 40 10.62 -2.37 -17.97
CA HIS A 40 10.03 -3.41 -18.81
C HIS A 40 9.98 -4.79 -18.15
N GLY A 41 8.92 -5.55 -18.44
CA GLY A 41 8.70 -6.92 -17.96
C GLY A 41 8.11 -7.05 -16.56
N ILE A 42 8.30 -6.05 -15.68
CA ILE A 42 7.86 -6.17 -14.27
C ILE A 42 7.03 -5.00 -13.74
N SER A 43 7.24 -3.77 -14.24
CA SER A 43 6.76 -2.58 -13.52
C SER A 43 5.32 -2.20 -13.82
N GLY A 44 4.75 -2.69 -14.92
CA GLY A 44 3.35 -2.49 -15.29
C GLY A 44 2.40 -3.49 -14.65
N THR A 45 2.77 -4.10 -13.52
CA THR A 45 2.04 -5.22 -12.90
C THR A 45 1.46 -4.86 -11.54
N PHE A 46 0.45 -5.60 -11.10
CA PHE A 46 -0.10 -5.46 -9.76
C PHE A 46 0.94 -5.72 -8.65
N GLY A 47 1.90 -6.61 -8.89
CA GLY A 47 3.02 -6.83 -8.00
C GLY A 47 3.89 -5.58 -7.82
N ALA A 48 4.05 -4.75 -8.85
CA ALA A 48 4.73 -3.46 -8.74
C ALA A 48 3.91 -2.44 -7.93
N ALA A 49 2.58 -2.46 -8.04
CA ALA A 49 1.70 -1.64 -7.19
C ALA A 49 1.85 -1.99 -5.71
N LEU A 50 1.89 -3.28 -5.40
CA LEU A 50 2.10 -3.81 -4.07
C LEU A 50 3.51 -3.50 -3.53
N TRP A 51 4.54 -3.66 -4.36
CA TRP A 51 5.91 -3.23 -4.04
C TRP A 51 5.97 -1.74 -3.71
N LEU A 52 5.28 -0.90 -4.47
CA LEU A 52 5.26 0.55 -4.28
C LEU A 52 4.74 0.93 -2.89
N ILE A 53 3.65 0.29 -2.43
CA ILE A 53 3.07 0.54 -1.11
C ILE A 53 4.10 0.29 -0.01
N ASP A 54 4.73 -0.89 -0.03
CA ASP A 54 5.70 -1.28 0.98
C ASP A 54 6.95 -0.40 0.93
N TYR A 55 7.43 -0.08 -0.27
CA TYR A 55 8.58 0.80 -0.49
C TYR A 55 8.35 2.20 0.07
N VAL A 56 7.16 2.78 -0.12
CA VAL A 56 6.80 4.09 0.46
C VAL A 56 6.83 4.03 1.98
N PHE A 57 6.16 3.05 2.61
CA PHE A 57 6.16 2.95 4.07
C PHE A 57 7.55 2.73 4.65
N GLN A 58 8.37 1.89 4.03
CA GLN A 58 9.76 1.67 4.46
C GLN A 58 10.61 2.94 4.34
N ALA A 59 10.45 3.71 3.25
CA ALA A 59 11.16 4.96 3.09
C ALA A 59 10.76 6.00 4.15
N LEU A 60 9.45 6.13 4.43
CA LEU A 60 8.95 7.03 5.47
C LEU A 60 9.45 6.62 6.85
N LEU A 61 9.42 5.33 7.19
CA LEU A 61 9.95 4.79 8.45
C LEU A 61 11.45 5.04 8.62
N LEU A 62 12.22 4.98 7.53
CA LEU A 62 13.65 5.29 7.56
C LEU A 62 13.91 6.78 7.88
N GLY A 63 12.97 7.65 7.52
CA GLY A 63 13.07 9.12 7.68
C GLY A 63 13.18 9.88 6.36
N VAL A 64 12.86 9.25 5.22
CA VAL A 64 12.69 9.96 3.94
C VAL A 64 11.42 10.81 4.01
N ASN A 65 11.52 12.09 3.69
CA ASN A 65 10.39 13.02 3.82
C ASN A 65 9.47 13.03 2.58
N ARG A 66 9.99 12.64 1.41
CA ARG A 66 9.22 12.64 0.15
C ARG A 66 9.83 11.70 -0.87
N LEU A 67 8.98 11.07 -1.67
CA LEU A 67 9.35 10.22 -2.79
C LEU A 67 8.74 10.77 -4.07
N TYR A 68 9.53 10.86 -5.12
CA TYR A 68 9.12 11.27 -6.46
C TYR A 68 9.25 10.08 -7.41
N PHE A 69 8.10 9.46 -7.71
CA PHE A 69 8.06 8.35 -8.65
C PHE A 69 8.25 8.85 -10.07
N HIS A 70 9.33 8.41 -10.70
CA HIS A 70 9.67 8.83 -12.05
C HIS A 70 8.57 8.41 -13.03
N GLN A 71 8.17 9.33 -13.91
CA GLN A 71 7.25 9.10 -15.00
C GLN A 71 8.03 9.26 -16.30
N GLY A 72 8.02 8.24 -17.14
CA GLY A 72 8.83 8.23 -18.37
C GLY A 72 8.00 8.56 -19.61
N THR A 73 8.59 8.26 -20.76
CA THR A 73 7.88 8.35 -22.05
C THR A 73 6.66 7.44 -22.05
N ILE A 74 5.50 8.01 -22.37
CA ILE A 74 4.23 7.28 -22.49
C ILE A 74 4.41 6.05 -23.38
N ASN A 75 3.87 4.90 -22.94
CA ASN A 75 3.98 3.57 -23.58
C ASN A 75 5.38 2.92 -23.63
N HIS A 76 6.46 3.64 -23.26
CA HIS A 76 7.83 3.10 -23.18
C HIS A 76 8.35 2.98 -21.74
N SER A 77 7.49 3.29 -20.77
CA SER A 77 7.82 3.31 -19.36
C SER A 77 6.74 2.60 -18.53
N PRO A 78 6.76 1.25 -18.47
CA PRO A 78 5.78 0.47 -17.73
C PRO A 78 5.62 0.81 -16.25
N TYR A 79 6.59 1.45 -15.60
CA TYR A 79 6.42 1.91 -14.22
C TYR A 79 5.50 3.14 -14.08
N SER A 80 5.23 3.83 -15.19
CA SER A 80 4.44 5.06 -15.17
C SER A 80 3.02 4.77 -14.73
N PHE A 81 2.41 5.72 -14.02
CA PHE A 81 1.11 5.58 -13.40
C PHE A 81 -0.04 5.50 -14.41
N TRP A 82 0.20 5.89 -15.65
CA TRP A 82 -0.73 5.73 -16.75
C TRP A 82 0.06 5.60 -18.04
N ASN A 83 -0.61 5.11 -19.07
CA ASN A 83 -0.12 5.09 -20.44
C ASN A 83 -1.17 5.74 -21.37
N ALA A 84 -1.03 5.58 -22.68
CA ALA A 84 -1.95 6.23 -23.61
C ALA A 84 -3.41 5.71 -23.56
N THR A 85 -3.64 4.53 -22.97
CA THR A 85 -4.93 3.83 -23.04
C THR A 85 -5.50 3.43 -21.68
N GLN A 86 -4.69 3.42 -20.61
CA GLN A 86 -5.12 3.00 -19.29
C GLN A 86 -4.35 3.63 -18.14
N VAL A 87 -5.02 3.64 -16.98
CA VAL A 87 -4.38 3.79 -15.66
C VAL A 87 -3.58 2.52 -15.38
N SER A 88 -2.33 2.65 -14.95
CA SER A 88 -1.47 1.49 -14.64
C SER A 88 -1.75 0.94 -13.23
N PRO A 89 -1.48 -0.34 -12.95
CA PRO A 89 -1.56 -0.89 -11.60
C PRO A 89 -0.79 -0.08 -10.55
N THR A 90 0.38 0.48 -10.90
CA THR A 90 1.19 1.31 -9.99
C THR A 90 0.45 2.55 -9.48
N TYR A 91 -0.48 3.12 -10.25
CA TYR A 91 -1.36 4.20 -9.78
C TYR A 91 -2.32 3.73 -8.68
N TYR A 92 -2.85 2.50 -8.76
CA TYR A 92 -3.66 1.94 -7.67
C TYR A 92 -2.84 1.82 -6.39
N GLY A 93 -1.56 1.40 -6.49
CA GLY A 93 -0.64 1.37 -5.35
C GLY A 93 -0.38 2.76 -4.77
N ALA A 94 -0.08 3.74 -5.64
CA ALA A 94 0.16 5.12 -5.24
C ALA A 94 -1.08 5.78 -4.59
N TYR A 95 -2.26 5.53 -5.15
CA TYR A 95 -3.53 5.98 -4.60
C TYR A 95 -3.81 5.32 -3.25
N PHE A 96 -3.63 4.00 -3.15
CA PHE A 96 -3.83 3.25 -1.91
C PHE A 96 -2.96 3.78 -0.78
N VAL A 97 -1.66 3.99 -1.01
CA VAL A 97 -0.75 4.49 0.04
C VAL A 97 -1.06 5.95 0.39
N SER A 98 -1.47 6.78 -0.58
CA SER A 98 -1.93 8.15 -0.33
C SER A 98 -3.20 8.18 0.53
N LEU A 99 -4.16 7.32 0.20
CA LEU A 99 -5.40 7.14 0.95
C LEU A 99 -5.10 6.61 2.36
N ALA A 100 -4.15 5.70 2.51
CA ALA A 100 -3.72 5.20 3.80
C ALA A 100 -3.09 6.31 4.65
N LEU A 101 -2.19 7.13 4.10
CA LEU A 101 -1.46 8.17 4.83
C LEU A 101 -2.30 9.42 5.18
N ARG A 102 -3.46 9.61 4.54
CA ARG A 102 -4.25 10.85 4.68
C ARG A 102 -4.48 11.26 6.15
N GLY A 103 -4.08 12.47 6.52
CA GLY A 103 -4.27 13.00 7.88
C GLY A 103 -3.62 12.19 9.01
N ALA A 104 -2.75 11.22 8.71
CA ALA A 104 -1.88 10.59 9.70
C ALA A 104 -0.64 11.47 9.89
N THR A 105 -0.20 11.61 11.14
CA THR A 105 0.99 12.38 11.53
C THR A 105 2.18 11.48 11.81
N GLU A 106 1.92 10.22 12.18
CA GLU A 106 2.96 9.26 12.52
C GLU A 106 2.67 7.89 11.88
N LEU A 107 3.74 7.13 11.67
CA LEU A 107 3.74 5.82 11.06
C LEU A 107 4.60 4.90 11.93
N SER A 108 4.11 3.69 12.21
CA SER A 108 4.89 2.65 12.88
C SER A 108 4.72 1.32 12.17
N ARG A 109 5.72 0.45 12.31
CA ARG A 109 5.59 -0.97 11.96
C ARG A 109 5.13 -1.73 13.19
N LEU A 110 4.08 -2.54 13.04
CA LEU A 110 3.59 -3.41 14.10
C LEU A 110 4.15 -4.83 13.93
N PRO A 111 4.22 -5.61 15.02
CA PRO A 111 4.61 -7.01 14.94
C PRO A 111 3.72 -7.82 13.99
N SER A 112 4.33 -8.78 13.32
CA SER A 112 3.65 -9.77 12.48
C SER A 112 4.24 -11.14 12.79
N SER A 113 3.40 -12.17 12.83
CA SER A 113 3.81 -13.56 13.03
C SER A 113 4.45 -14.18 11.79
N ARG A 114 4.34 -13.53 10.62
CA ARG A 114 4.82 -14.02 9.33
C ARG A 114 5.77 -12.99 8.69
N PRO A 115 6.94 -13.41 8.16
CA PRO A 115 7.84 -12.49 7.48
C PRO A 115 7.27 -11.92 6.18
N GLU A 116 6.32 -12.62 5.54
CA GLU A 116 5.68 -12.18 4.30
C GLU A 116 4.60 -11.11 4.54
N VAL A 117 4.10 -10.97 5.77
CA VAL A 117 3.03 -10.03 6.12
C VAL A 117 3.62 -8.84 6.87
N ALA A 118 3.44 -7.65 6.31
CA ALA A 118 3.77 -6.40 6.99
C ALA A 118 2.51 -5.75 7.53
N VAL A 119 2.59 -5.24 8.76
CA VAL A 119 1.52 -4.49 9.41
C VAL A 119 2.05 -3.11 9.76
N TYR A 120 1.35 -2.07 9.31
CA TYR A 120 1.67 -0.67 9.57
C TYR A 120 0.55 -0.02 10.38
N GLY A 121 0.92 0.65 11.47
CA GLY A 121 0.03 1.52 12.23
C GLY A 121 0.17 2.95 11.76
N LEU A 122 -0.95 3.61 11.50
CA LEU A 122 -1.02 5.01 11.08
C LEU A 122 -1.75 5.79 12.16
N TRP A 123 -1.07 6.79 12.69
CA TRP A 123 -1.49 7.48 13.90
C TRP A 123 -1.73 8.95 13.62
N LYS A 124 -2.65 9.54 14.38
CA LYS A 124 -2.89 10.97 14.41
C LYS A 124 -2.77 11.46 15.86
N CYS A 125 -1.75 12.27 16.13
CA CYS A 125 -1.45 12.78 17.47
C CYS A 125 -1.34 11.66 18.53
N GLY A 126 -0.55 10.62 18.24
CA GLY A 126 -0.39 9.45 19.13
C GLY A 126 -1.58 8.49 19.21
N ARG A 127 -2.70 8.74 18.51
CA ARG A 127 -3.86 7.84 18.45
C ARG A 127 -3.85 7.01 17.16
N LEU A 128 -3.98 5.69 17.28
CA LEU A 128 -4.10 4.80 16.11
C LEU A 128 -5.43 5.10 15.38
N VAL A 129 -5.36 5.49 14.11
CA VAL A 129 -6.54 5.82 13.29
C VAL A 129 -6.72 4.89 12.11
N ARG A 130 -5.64 4.25 11.66
CA ARG A 130 -5.64 3.34 10.52
C ARG A 130 -4.58 2.27 10.68
N LEU A 131 -4.82 1.12 10.07
CA LEU A 131 -3.80 0.11 9.83
C LEU A 131 -3.70 -0.14 8.34
N VAL A 132 -2.50 -0.52 7.90
CA VAL A 132 -2.31 -1.17 6.59
C VAL A 132 -1.72 -2.54 6.82
N ILE A 133 -2.31 -3.56 6.20
CA ILE A 133 -1.75 -4.90 6.17
C ILE A 133 -1.44 -5.22 4.72
N TYR A 134 -0.24 -5.74 4.50
CA TYR A 134 0.32 -6.03 3.19
C TYR A 134 0.88 -7.46 3.18
N HIS A 135 0.52 -8.25 2.17
CA HIS A 135 1.06 -9.60 1.99
C HIS A 135 2.00 -9.66 0.77
N SER A 136 3.28 -9.84 1.05
CA SER A 136 4.39 -9.73 0.08
C SER A 136 4.67 -10.98 -0.74
N GLU A 137 4.09 -12.12 -0.36
CA GLU A 137 4.14 -13.32 -1.18
C GLU A 137 3.59 -13.09 -2.58
N PHE A 138 4.45 -13.36 -3.55
CA PHE A 138 4.17 -13.23 -4.97
C PHE A 138 3.33 -14.41 -5.47
N ARG A 139 2.29 -14.11 -6.23
CA ARG A 139 1.41 -15.10 -6.85
C ARG A 139 1.37 -14.88 -8.36
N GLY A 140 1.68 -15.90 -9.13
CA GLY A 140 1.49 -15.93 -10.58
C GLY A 140 0.12 -16.51 -10.98
N PRO A 141 -0.22 -16.49 -12.29
CA PRO A 141 -1.48 -17.04 -12.80
C PRO A 141 -1.65 -18.53 -12.47
N ASP A 142 -0.58 -19.32 -12.55
CA ASP A 142 -0.62 -20.77 -12.32
C ASP A 142 -0.38 -21.16 -10.85
N SER A 143 -0.38 -20.20 -9.94
CA SER A 143 -0.12 -20.49 -8.52
C SER A 143 -1.33 -21.21 -7.87
N PRO A 144 -1.13 -22.29 -7.11
CA PRO A 144 -2.23 -23.10 -6.55
C PRO A 144 -3.00 -22.31 -5.49
N ALA A 145 -4.33 -22.38 -5.47
CA ALA A 145 -5.16 -21.62 -4.53
C ALA A 145 -4.65 -21.73 -3.08
N ARG A 146 -4.61 -20.60 -2.37
CA ARG A 146 -4.13 -20.54 -0.99
C ARG A 146 -5.14 -19.80 -0.13
N SER A 147 -5.43 -20.37 1.04
CA SER A 147 -6.32 -19.75 2.02
C SER A 147 -5.74 -18.40 2.49
N PRO A 148 -6.59 -17.40 2.75
CA PRO A 148 -6.16 -16.17 3.41
C PRO A 148 -5.47 -16.46 4.74
N GLU A 149 -4.40 -15.74 5.03
CA GLU A 149 -3.66 -15.86 6.29
C GLU A 149 -4.34 -15.00 7.37
N PRO A 150 -4.49 -15.52 8.61
CA PRO A 150 -5.01 -14.76 9.74
C PRO A 150 -3.96 -13.77 10.26
N VAL A 151 -4.40 -12.57 10.58
CA VAL A 151 -3.61 -11.51 11.20
C VAL A 151 -4.39 -10.98 12.39
N GLU A 152 -3.82 -11.13 13.58
CA GLU A 152 -4.39 -10.62 14.83
C GLU A 152 -3.84 -9.24 15.14
N ILE A 153 -4.75 -8.28 15.34
CA ILE A 153 -4.42 -6.94 15.79
C ILE A 153 -4.89 -6.79 17.23
N HIS A 154 -3.93 -6.61 18.14
CA HIS A 154 -4.18 -6.37 19.55
C HIS A 154 -4.18 -4.87 19.85
N GLY A 155 -4.81 -4.49 20.97
CA GLY A 155 -4.70 -3.14 21.51
C GLY A 155 -5.37 -2.06 20.64
N LEU A 156 -6.51 -2.38 20.01
CA LEU A 156 -7.32 -1.34 19.39
C LEU A 156 -7.75 -0.31 20.46
N PRO A 157 -7.86 0.98 20.10
CA PRO A 157 -8.38 1.98 21.03
C PRO A 157 -9.78 1.56 21.55
N PRO A 158 -10.06 1.74 22.85
CA PRO A 158 -11.27 1.20 23.48
C PRO A 158 -12.57 1.85 23.00
N ASP A 159 -12.49 3.05 22.42
CA ASP A 159 -13.60 3.83 21.88
C ASP A 159 -13.82 3.60 20.37
N VAL A 160 -13.16 2.60 19.78
CA VAL A 160 -13.48 2.18 18.39
C VAL A 160 -14.88 1.56 18.39
N LEU A 161 -15.79 2.15 17.61
CA LEU A 161 -17.17 1.69 17.45
C LEU A 161 -17.34 0.73 16.27
N ARG A 162 -16.51 0.92 15.23
CA ARG A 162 -16.60 0.16 13.99
C ARG A 162 -15.27 0.12 13.28
N VAL A 163 -15.00 -1.00 12.63
CA VAL A 163 -13.86 -1.18 11.74
C VAL A 163 -14.35 -1.19 10.29
N ARG A 164 -13.69 -0.44 9.41
CA ARG A 164 -13.97 -0.47 7.96
C ARG A 164 -12.74 -0.97 7.21
N LEU A 165 -12.92 -1.96 6.36
CA LEU A 165 -11.86 -2.57 5.56
C LEU A 165 -12.02 -2.16 4.09
N LEU A 166 -10.94 -1.66 3.51
CA LEU A 166 -10.80 -1.44 2.07
C LEU A 166 -9.69 -2.35 1.53
N ARG A 167 -9.98 -3.10 0.46
CA ARG A 167 -9.06 -4.08 -0.11
C ARG A 167 -8.54 -3.64 -1.46
N LEU A 168 -7.23 -3.73 -1.65
CA LEU A 168 -6.57 -3.69 -2.94
C LEU A 168 -6.19 -5.11 -3.34
N ALA A 169 -6.73 -5.58 -4.46
CA ALA A 169 -6.55 -6.96 -4.92
C ALA A 169 -6.62 -7.09 -6.44
N ALA A 170 -6.00 -8.16 -6.93
CA ALA A 170 -6.18 -8.72 -8.27
C ALA A 170 -6.09 -10.25 -8.14
N GLN A 171 -6.38 -10.99 -9.21
CA GLN A 171 -6.27 -12.46 -9.18
C GLN A 171 -4.85 -12.95 -8.90
N HIS A 172 -3.85 -12.25 -9.44
CA HIS A 172 -2.44 -12.55 -9.22
C HIS A 172 -1.57 -11.30 -9.41
N ALA A 173 -0.30 -11.36 -9.03
CA ALA A 173 0.62 -10.23 -9.06
C ALA A 173 1.01 -9.80 -10.48
N PHE A 174 0.96 -10.69 -11.49
CA PHE A 174 1.25 -10.33 -12.89
C PHE A 174 0.15 -9.56 -13.62
N VAL A 175 -1.02 -9.31 -13.00
CA VAL A 175 -2.11 -8.58 -13.66
C VAL A 175 -1.65 -7.18 -14.06
N SER A 176 -1.78 -6.84 -15.34
CA SER A 176 -1.44 -5.53 -15.92
C SER A 176 -2.66 -4.75 -16.41
N ALA A 177 -3.78 -5.43 -16.60
CA ALA A 177 -5.05 -4.81 -16.99
C ALA A 177 -5.69 -4.10 -15.80
N THR A 178 -6.28 -2.93 -16.08
CA THR A 178 -7.05 -2.16 -15.11
C THR A 178 -8.44 -1.82 -15.67
N GLY A 179 -9.42 -1.64 -14.76
CA GLY A 179 -10.82 -1.48 -15.14
C GLY A 179 -11.51 -2.80 -15.52
N MET A 180 -12.81 -2.73 -15.86
CA MET A 180 -13.66 -3.90 -16.12
C MET A 180 -13.35 -4.64 -17.44
N LEU A 181 -12.26 -4.31 -18.14
CA LEU A 181 -11.96 -4.84 -19.47
C LEU A 181 -11.49 -6.30 -19.46
N SER A 182 -11.18 -6.86 -18.29
CA SER A 182 -10.77 -8.26 -18.09
C SER A 182 -11.36 -8.79 -16.78
N PRO A 183 -11.70 -10.09 -16.65
CA PRO A 183 -11.97 -10.71 -15.35
C PRO A 183 -10.76 -10.68 -14.40
N ASP A 184 -9.56 -10.47 -14.96
CA ASP A 184 -8.29 -10.35 -14.25
C ASP A 184 -7.85 -8.90 -14.25
N HIS A 185 -8.40 -8.12 -13.32
CA HIS A 185 -8.10 -6.70 -13.19
C HIS A 185 -7.71 -6.33 -11.76
N VAL A 186 -7.01 -5.21 -11.62
CA VAL A 186 -6.77 -4.60 -10.31
C VAL A 186 -8.02 -3.89 -9.83
N SER A 187 -8.40 -4.11 -8.57
CA SER A 187 -9.56 -3.50 -7.92
C SER A 187 -9.19 -2.86 -6.58
N LEU A 188 -9.82 -1.74 -6.25
CA LEU A 188 -9.80 -1.14 -4.91
C LEU A 188 -11.21 -1.10 -4.35
N GLY A 189 -11.50 -1.96 -3.37
CA GLY A 189 -12.86 -2.11 -2.83
C GLY A 189 -13.87 -2.47 -3.92
N ASN A 190 -13.52 -3.37 -4.83
CA ASN A 190 -14.30 -3.71 -6.04
C ASN A 190 -14.57 -2.53 -6.99
N GLY A 191 -13.94 -1.37 -6.77
CA GLY A 191 -14.01 -0.20 -7.63
C GLY A 191 -12.78 -0.07 -8.55
N PHE A 192 -12.94 0.75 -9.59
CA PHE A 192 -11.96 0.97 -10.65
C PHE A 192 -11.82 2.45 -10.99
N PHE A 193 -10.62 2.81 -11.45
CA PHE A 193 -10.40 4.09 -12.10
C PHE A 193 -10.90 4.09 -13.55
N ASP A 194 -11.41 5.22 -14.01
CA ASP A 194 -11.66 5.48 -15.42
C ASP A 194 -10.32 5.75 -16.12
N ASN A 195 -10.09 5.05 -17.23
CA ASN A 195 -8.86 5.13 -18.00
C ASN A 195 -8.65 6.49 -18.70
N ARG A 196 -9.67 7.36 -18.74
CA ARG A 196 -9.59 8.67 -19.41
C ARG A 196 -9.15 9.80 -18.48
N ASP A 197 -9.56 9.76 -17.22
CA ASP A 197 -9.39 10.88 -16.27
C ASP A 197 -8.90 10.47 -14.88
N CYS A 198 -8.62 9.18 -14.67
CA CYS A 198 -8.13 8.64 -13.40
C CYS A 198 -9.11 8.83 -12.21
N THR A 199 -10.38 9.15 -12.47
CA THR A 199 -11.42 9.24 -11.43
C THR A 199 -12.02 7.88 -11.13
N PHE A 200 -12.65 7.73 -9.96
CA PHE A 200 -13.40 6.51 -9.68
C PHE A 200 -14.67 6.45 -10.52
N ARG A 201 -14.88 5.33 -11.22
CA ARG A 201 -16.18 5.05 -11.86
C ARG A 201 -17.28 4.80 -10.83
N SER A 202 -16.90 4.29 -9.67
CA SER A 202 -17.76 4.12 -8.51
C SER A 202 -16.93 4.24 -7.23
N PRO A 203 -17.50 4.77 -6.13
CA PRO A 203 -16.80 4.83 -4.86
C PRO A 203 -16.32 3.45 -4.41
N PRO A 204 -15.08 3.33 -3.88
CA PRO A 204 -14.59 2.06 -3.34
C PRO A 204 -15.49 1.53 -2.22
N LEU A 205 -15.83 0.23 -2.29
CA LEU A 205 -16.65 -0.42 -1.28
C LEU A 205 -15.81 -0.76 -0.06
N TYR A 206 -16.31 -0.33 1.10
CA TYR A 206 -15.75 -0.68 2.40
C TYR A 206 -16.57 -1.78 3.04
N GLN A 207 -15.91 -2.86 3.47
CA GLN A 207 -16.52 -3.87 4.32
C GLN A 207 -16.54 -3.37 5.77
N THR A 208 -17.70 -3.39 6.41
CA THR A 208 -17.81 -3.10 7.85
C THR A 208 -17.61 -4.39 8.64
N LEU A 209 -16.74 -4.33 9.65
CA LEU A 209 -16.48 -5.42 10.58
C LEU A 209 -16.89 -5.00 12.00
N PRO A 210 -17.46 -5.92 12.81
CA PRO A 210 -17.71 -5.67 14.22
C PRO A 210 -16.40 -5.48 14.98
N VAL A 211 -16.45 -4.72 16.07
CA VAL A 211 -15.32 -4.58 17.00
C VAL A 211 -15.38 -5.73 17.99
N PRO A 212 -14.41 -6.65 18.01
CA PRO A 212 -14.41 -7.75 18.96
C PRO A 212 -14.04 -7.27 20.37
N SER A 213 -14.43 -8.05 21.38
CA SER A 213 -13.96 -7.86 22.77
C SER A 213 -12.49 -8.27 22.97
N GLY A 214 -11.91 -9.01 22.02
CA GLY A 214 -10.52 -9.47 22.00
C GLY A 214 -9.74 -8.90 20.81
N PRO A 215 -8.72 -9.61 20.29
CA PRO A 215 -7.99 -9.16 19.11
C PRO A 215 -8.90 -9.08 17.88
N LEU A 216 -8.64 -8.07 17.03
CA LEU A 216 -9.25 -7.99 15.72
C LEU A 216 -8.57 -9.00 14.79
N LEU A 217 -9.30 -10.07 14.45
CA LEU A 217 -8.87 -11.08 13.50
C LEU A 217 -9.21 -10.66 12.07
N LEU A 218 -8.18 -10.49 11.25
CA LEU A 218 -8.29 -10.14 9.83
C LEU A 218 -7.72 -11.25 8.96
N HIS A 219 -8.21 -11.34 7.74
CA HIS A 219 -7.76 -12.33 6.77
C HIS A 219 -7.23 -11.63 5.51
N ILE A 220 -5.99 -11.97 5.13
CA ILE A 220 -5.32 -11.41 3.95
C ILE A 220 -4.73 -12.52 3.10
N SER A 221 -5.11 -12.55 1.81
CA SER A 221 -4.51 -13.48 0.86
C SER A 221 -3.13 -12.98 0.42
N PRO A 222 -2.24 -13.90 0.00
CA PRO A 222 -1.04 -13.55 -0.76
C PRO A 222 -1.33 -12.56 -1.90
N SER A 223 -0.39 -11.64 -2.15
CA SER A 223 -0.54 -10.58 -3.15
C SER A 223 -1.78 -9.71 -2.94
N GLN A 224 -2.02 -9.24 -1.72
CA GLN A 224 -3.05 -8.24 -1.42
C GLN A 224 -2.54 -7.18 -0.45
N ALA A 225 -3.27 -6.06 -0.39
CA ALA A 225 -3.14 -5.06 0.65
C ALA A 225 -4.52 -4.63 1.16
N ILE A 226 -4.63 -4.33 2.45
CA ILE A 226 -5.87 -3.83 3.06
C ILE A 226 -5.58 -2.58 3.89
N ILE A 227 -6.46 -1.58 3.77
CA ILE A 227 -6.56 -0.47 4.72
C ILE A 227 -7.65 -0.84 5.71
N ILE A 228 -7.35 -0.68 6.99
CA ILE A 228 -8.32 -0.78 8.08
C ILE A 228 -8.50 0.62 8.66
N GLU A 229 -9.71 1.15 8.60
CA GLU A 229 -10.08 2.42 9.21
C GLU A 229 -10.80 2.18 10.53
N LEU A 230 -10.32 2.83 11.59
CA LEU A 230 -10.90 2.74 12.91
C LEU A 230 -11.87 3.91 13.10
N VAL A 231 -13.16 3.62 13.05
CA VAL A 231 -14.21 4.62 13.32
C VAL A 231 -14.45 4.63 14.83
N SER A 232 -14.08 5.74 15.45
CA SER A 232 -14.11 5.91 16.91
C SER A 232 -15.22 6.87 17.31
N GLU A 233 -15.72 6.72 18.53
CA GLU A 233 -16.69 7.66 19.12
C GLU A 233 -16.11 9.06 19.21
N ILE A 234 -14.85 9.17 19.63
CA ILE A 234 -14.11 10.41 19.68
C ILE A 234 -13.45 10.63 18.30
N PRO A 235 -13.77 11.74 17.59
CA PRO A 235 -13.10 12.07 16.35
C PRO A 235 -11.59 12.16 16.54
N ALA A 236 -10.83 11.81 15.49
CA ALA A 236 -9.38 11.89 15.57
C ALA A 236 -8.94 13.32 15.93
N PRO A 237 -8.00 13.49 16.88
CA PRO A 237 -7.65 14.80 17.44
C PRO A 237 -7.18 15.78 16.36
N PHE A 238 -7.35 17.08 16.63
CA PHE A 238 -6.75 18.15 15.83
C PHE A 238 -5.38 18.49 16.41
N CYS A 239 -4.36 17.92 15.76
CA CYS A 239 -3.02 18.45 15.63
C CYS A 239 -2.69 18.41 14.12
#